data_AF-A0A9P6IZC9-F1
#
_entry.id   AF-A0A9P6IZC9-F1
#
_cell.length_a   1.000
_cell.length_b   1.000
_cell.length_c   1.000
_cell.angle_alpha   90.00
_cell.angle_beta   90.00
_cell.angle_gamma   90.00
#
_symmetry.space_group_name_H-M   'P 1'
#
loop_
_entity.id
_entity.type
_entity.pdbx_description
1 polymer ?
#
loop_
_entity_poly.entity_id
_entity_poly.type
_entity_poly.pdbx_seq_one_letter_code
_entity_poly.pdbx_strand_id
1 'polypeptide(L)'
;LIRDRMPACSKLAGRHIEQCCTILDLKGVSLRQFANAFGFIKRTSAIAQNYYPEMMGKMYVINAPMMFTSVWGMVKPLLDEVTVKKIVILGSNYQATLLADIDASSLPKSVGGTCECPGDGGCRKGEPGPWKDPRYMNTASA
;
A
#
# COMPACT_ATOMS: atom_id res chain seq x y z
N LEU A 1 7.47 -9.05 -4.36
CA LEU A 1 7.09 -7.81 -5.11
C LEU A 1 7.92 -7.68 -6.38
N ILE A 2 9.23 -7.47 -6.25
CA ILE A 2 10.14 -7.19 -7.37
C ILE A 2 10.25 -8.34 -8.36
N ARG A 3 10.45 -9.58 -7.88
CA ARG A 3 10.68 -10.74 -8.75
C ARG A 3 9.44 -11.16 -9.55
N ASP A 4 8.28 -11.21 -8.90
CA ASP A 4 7.09 -11.86 -9.48
C ASP A 4 5.96 -10.86 -9.76
N ARG A 5 5.70 -9.91 -8.86
CA ARG A 5 4.51 -9.04 -8.95
C ARG A 5 4.70 -7.90 -9.94
N MET A 6 5.80 -7.17 -9.85
CA MET A 6 6.09 -6.02 -10.73
C MET A 6 6.21 -6.41 -12.21
N PRO A 7 6.90 -7.52 -12.58
CA PRO A 7 6.93 -7.98 -13.97
C PRO A 7 5.56 -8.38 -14.48
N ALA A 8 4.75 -9.10 -13.69
CA ALA A 8 3.41 -9.48 -14.10
C ALA A 8 2.49 -8.27 -14.27
N CYS A 9 2.55 -7.29 -13.36
CA CYS A 9 1.84 -6.02 -13.51
C CYS A 9 2.32 -5.24 -14.75
N SER A 10 3.62 -5.25 -15.05
CA SER A 10 4.17 -4.58 -16.23
C SER A 10 3.64 -5.20 -17.54
N LYS A 11 3.59 -6.54 -17.61
CA LYS A 11 3.02 -7.26 -18.75
C LYS A 11 1.55 -6.94 -18.94
N LEU A 12 0.75 -6.97 -17.86
CA LEU A 12 -0.67 -6.62 -17.94
C LEU A 12 -0.88 -5.16 -18.37
N ALA A 13 -0.10 -4.23 -17.83
CA ALA A 13 -0.25 -2.80 -18.09
C ALA A 13 0.31 -2.34 -19.45
N GLY A 14 1.08 -3.19 -20.14
CA GLY A 14 1.76 -2.83 -21.39
C GLY A 14 2.86 -1.75 -21.22
N ARG A 15 3.29 -1.48 -19.98
CA ARG A 15 4.33 -0.49 -19.64
C ARG A 15 5.09 -0.93 -18.41
N HIS A 16 6.27 -0.36 -18.19
CA HIS A 16 7.06 -0.67 -16.99
C HIS A 16 6.34 -0.22 -15.71
N ILE A 17 6.24 -1.14 -14.74
CA ILE A 17 5.68 -0.91 -13.40
C ILE A 17 6.75 -1.29 -12.37
N GLU A 18 7.31 -0.28 -11.71
CA GLU A 18 8.36 -0.41 -10.69
C GLU A 18 7.93 0.12 -9.32
N GLN A 19 6.72 0.69 -9.23
CA GLN A 19 6.21 1.32 -8.03
C GLN A 19 4.98 0.60 -7.47
N CYS A 20 4.81 0.66 -6.15
CA CYS A 20 3.63 0.14 -5.47
C CYS A 20 2.68 1.25 -4.99
N CYS A 21 1.39 0.92 -4.97
CA CYS A 21 0.37 1.67 -4.27
C CYS A 21 0.06 0.96 -2.94
N THR A 22 0.16 1.67 -1.81
CA THR A 22 -0.04 1.12 -0.47
C THR A 22 -1.24 1.78 0.21
N ILE A 23 -2.09 0.98 0.87
CA ILE A 23 -3.16 1.49 1.72
C ILE A 23 -2.87 1.02 3.15
N LEU A 24 -2.75 1.97 4.08
CA LEU A 24 -2.52 1.75 5.50
C LEU A 24 -3.77 2.18 6.27
N ASP A 25 -4.48 1.22 6.86
CA ASP A 25 -5.67 1.48 7.68
C ASP A 25 -5.29 1.65 9.15
N LEU A 26 -5.62 2.81 9.73
CA LEU A 26 -5.35 3.14 11.12
C LEU A 26 -6.57 3.03 12.03
N LYS A 27 -7.68 2.44 11.54
CA LYS A 27 -8.88 2.23 12.34
C LYS A 27 -8.55 1.41 13.59
N GLY A 28 -8.80 2.00 14.77
CA GLY A 28 -8.57 1.36 16.06
C GLY A 28 -7.12 1.39 16.55
N VAL A 29 -6.20 2.06 15.85
CA VAL A 29 -4.82 2.25 16.31
C VAL A 29 -4.77 3.36 17.36
N SER A 30 -4.27 3.03 18.55
CA SER A 30 -4.01 3.99 19.63
C SER A 30 -2.58 4.57 19.57
N LEU A 31 -2.36 5.76 20.15
CA LEU A 31 -1.01 6.33 20.29
C LEU A 31 -0.02 5.39 20.99
N ARG A 32 -0.49 4.64 21.99
CA ARG A 32 0.37 3.70 22.72
C ARG A 32 0.86 2.58 21.80
N GLN A 33 -0.03 2.01 20.99
CA GLN A 33 0.34 1.00 20.00
C GLN A 33 1.29 1.57 18.95
N PHE A 34 1.05 2.80 18.48
CA PHE A 34 1.95 3.48 17.57
C PHE A 34 3.34 3.70 18.19
N ALA A 35 3.42 4.23 19.40
CA ALA A 35 4.68 4.46 20.11
C ALA A 35 5.47 3.17 20.29
N ASN A 36 4.80 2.07 20.65
CA ASN A 36 5.42 0.75 20.75
C ASN A 36 5.95 0.24 19.40
N ALA A 37 5.26 0.56 18.29
CA ALA A 37 5.66 0.17 16.94
C ALA A 37 6.67 1.14 16.29
N PHE A 38 6.88 2.34 16.84
CA PHE A 38 7.67 3.41 16.21
C PHE A 38 9.10 2.98 15.88
N GLY A 39 9.74 2.22 16.77
CA GLY A 39 11.09 1.69 16.51
C GLY A 39 11.14 0.73 15.32
N PHE A 40 10.09 -0.08 15.12
CA PHE A 40 9.96 -0.94 13.94
C PHE A 40 9.72 -0.11 12.68
N ILE A 41 8.79 0.86 12.74
CA ILE A 41 8.49 1.77 11.62
C ILE A 41 9.76 2.51 11.17
N LYS A 42 10.55 3.03 12.11
CA LYS A 42 11.82 3.73 11.81
C LYS A 42 12.81 2.83 11.07
N ARG A 43 13.03 1.59 11.55
CA ARG A 43 13.95 0.64 10.89
C ARG A 43 13.46 0.24 9.50
N THR A 44 12.17 -0.06 9.36
CA THR A 44 11.57 -0.44 8.08
C THR A 44 11.62 0.71 7.07
N SER A 45 11.38 1.95 7.52
CA SER A 45 11.49 3.16 6.69
C SER A 45 12.92 3.37 6.19
N ALA A 46 13.92 3.17 7.06
CA ALA A 46 15.33 3.24 6.67
C ALA A 46 15.71 2.16 5.66
N ILE A 47 15.23 0.92 5.82
CA ILE A 47 15.45 -0.16 4.84
C ILE A 47 14.82 0.20 3.48
N ALA A 48 13.58 0.67 3.49
CA ALA A 48 12.86 1.04 2.28
C ALA A 48 13.59 2.16 1.52
N GLN A 49 14.02 3.23 2.21
CA GLN A 49 14.71 4.35 1.56
C GLN A 49 16.12 4.00 1.08
N ASN A 50 16.89 3.24 1.88
CA ASN A 50 18.31 2.99 1.57
C ASN A 50 18.53 1.88 0.54
N TYR A 51 17.67 0.86 0.51
CA TYR A 51 17.86 -0.31 -0.35
C TYR A 51 16.81 -0.44 -1.45
N TYR A 52 15.69 0.27 -1.33
CA TYR A 52 14.56 0.21 -2.26
C TYR A 52 14.05 1.61 -2.63
N PRO A 53 14.95 2.54 -3.03
CA PRO A 53 14.56 3.91 -3.35
C PRO A 53 13.54 3.93 -4.48
N GLU A 54 12.66 4.94 -4.47
CA GLU A 54 11.64 5.18 -5.49
C GLU A 54 10.61 4.05 -5.73
N MET A 55 10.63 2.95 -4.97
CA MET A 55 9.64 1.87 -5.11
C MET A 55 8.25 2.25 -4.60
N MET A 56 8.13 3.28 -3.77
CA MET A 56 6.83 3.79 -3.35
C MET A 56 6.29 4.74 -4.41
N GLY A 57 5.13 4.43 -4.98
CA GLY A 57 4.44 5.28 -5.94
C GLY A 57 3.41 6.19 -5.28
N LYS A 58 2.50 5.60 -4.50
CA LYS A 58 1.46 6.31 -3.75
C LYS A 58 1.12 5.57 -2.46
N MET A 59 0.86 6.29 -1.39
CA MET A 59 0.46 5.70 -0.11
C MET A 59 -0.74 6.43 0.47
N TYR A 60 -1.80 5.69 0.77
CA TYR A 60 -2.98 6.20 1.47
C TYR A 60 -2.95 5.76 2.91
N VAL A 61 -3.04 6.71 3.83
CA VAL A 61 -3.29 6.44 5.24
C VAL A 61 -4.76 6.75 5.50
N ILE A 62 -5.58 5.74 5.74
CA ILE A 62 -7.04 5.87 5.91
C ILE A 62 -7.46 5.68 7.37
N ASN A 63 -8.64 6.19 7.72
CA ASN A 63 -9.14 6.21 9.09
C ASN A 63 -8.14 6.85 10.07
N ALA A 64 -7.37 7.84 9.59
CA ALA A 64 -6.41 8.54 10.43
C ALA A 64 -7.19 9.31 11.52
N PRO A 65 -6.98 9.02 12.82
CA PRO A 65 -7.65 9.76 13.88
C PRO A 65 -7.19 11.22 13.86
N MET A 66 -7.96 12.16 14.42
CA MET A 66 -7.55 13.57 14.50
C MET A 66 -6.17 13.77 15.17
N MET A 67 -5.78 12.86 16.08
CA MET A 67 -4.45 12.89 16.70
C MET A 67 -3.29 12.44 15.79
N PHE A 68 -3.59 11.94 14.59
CA PHE A 68 -2.59 11.48 13.63
C PHE A 68 -1.72 12.63 13.12
N THR A 69 -2.16 13.88 13.21
CA THR A 69 -1.31 15.05 12.94
C THR A 69 -0.03 15.04 13.77
N SER A 70 -0.12 14.65 15.04
CA SER A 70 1.05 14.53 15.94
C SER A 70 1.96 13.38 15.54
N VAL A 71 1.37 12.23 15.16
CA VAL A 71 2.11 11.06 14.68
C VAL A 71 2.85 11.39 13.38
N TRP A 72 2.17 12.04 12.45
CA TRP A 72 2.74 12.47 11.19
C TRP A 72 3.92 13.44 11.40
N GLY A 73 3.81 14.35 12.36
CA GLY A 73 4.93 15.22 12.76
C GLY A 73 6.18 14.46 13.23
N MET A 74 6.01 13.28 13.85
CA MET A 74 7.14 12.43 14.27
C MET A 74 7.71 11.58 13.13
N VAL A 75 6.86 11.19 12.16
CA VAL A 75 7.25 10.33 11.03
C VAL A 75 7.86 11.14 9.88
N LYS A 76 7.31 12.32 9.58
CA LYS A 76 7.74 13.16 8.45
C LYS A 76 9.26 13.44 8.41
N PRO A 77 9.96 13.72 9.53
CA PRO A 77 11.42 13.92 9.52
C PRO A 77 12.23 12.68 9.16
N LEU A 78 11.62 11.49 9.19
CA LEU A 78 12.26 10.22 8.81
C LEU A 78 12.12 9.91 7.32
N LEU A 79 11.37 10.73 6.57
CA LEU A 79 11.03 10.52 5.17
C LEU A 79 11.61 11.64 4.32
N ASP A 80 12.10 11.31 3.13
CA ASP A 80 12.49 12.31 2.14
C ASP A 80 11.27 13.06 1.57
N GLU A 81 11.50 14.23 0.96
CA GLU A 81 10.41 15.09 0.47
C GLU A 81 9.57 14.45 -0.65
N VAL A 82 10.17 13.59 -1.47
CA VAL A 82 9.47 12.91 -2.57
C VAL A 82 8.50 11.89 -1.99
N THR A 83 8.95 11.11 -1.00
CA THR A 83 8.12 10.17 -0.24
C THR A 83 6.97 10.89 0.47
N VAL A 84 7.22 12.03 1.12
CA VAL A 84 6.18 12.84 1.78
C VAL A 84 5.08 13.28 0.80
N LYS A 85 5.45 13.70 -0.42
CA LYS A 85 4.49 14.16 -1.44
C LYS A 85 3.60 13.03 -1.98
N LYS A 86 4.05 11.77 -1.87
CA LYS A 86 3.32 10.58 -2.32
C LYS A 86 2.34 10.04 -1.26
N ILE A 87 2.37 10.57 -0.03
CA ILE A 87 1.53 10.12 1.09
C ILE A 87 0.29 11.01 1.21
N VAL A 88 -0.89 10.38 1.17
CA VAL A 88 -2.20 11.01 1.30
C VAL A 88 -2.85 10.52 2.59
N ILE A 89 -3.10 11.44 3.53
CA ILE A 89 -3.69 11.13 4.84
C ILE A 89 -5.18 11.49 4.79
N LEU A 90 -6.04 10.51 5.09
CA LEU A 90 -7.48 10.61 4.98
C LEU A 90 -8.16 10.20 6.29
N GLY A 91 -9.26 10.88 6.62
CA GLY A 91 -10.13 10.54 7.74
C GLY A 91 -11.00 9.31 7.44
N SER A 92 -12.26 9.34 7.89
CA SER A 92 -13.23 8.25 7.64
C SER A 92 -13.88 8.30 6.25
N ASN A 93 -13.83 9.44 5.57
CA ASN A 93 -14.41 9.71 4.24
C ASN A 93 -13.41 9.50 3.10
N TYR A 94 -12.65 8.41 3.15
CA TYR A 94 -11.52 8.16 2.24
C TYR A 94 -11.92 7.50 0.91
N GLN A 95 -13.12 6.92 0.81
CA GLN A 95 -13.50 5.99 -0.26
C GLN A 95 -13.48 6.66 -1.63
N ALA A 96 -14.01 7.87 -1.75
CA ALA A 96 -14.02 8.61 -3.01
C ALA A 96 -12.61 8.89 -3.53
N THR A 97 -11.65 9.14 -2.62
CA THR A 97 -10.24 9.35 -2.99
C THR A 97 -9.59 8.05 -3.46
N LEU A 98 -9.84 6.93 -2.77
CA LEU A 98 -9.31 5.63 -3.23
C LEU A 98 -9.84 5.25 -4.61
N LEU A 99 -11.15 5.43 -4.82
CA LEU A 99 -11.82 5.06 -6.07
C LEU A 99 -11.47 5.97 -7.25
N ALA A 100 -10.91 7.15 -7.00
CA ALA A 100 -10.39 8.01 -8.07
C ALA A 100 -9.10 7.46 -8.70
N ASP A 101 -8.35 6.64 -7.95
CA ASP A 101 -7.05 6.12 -8.37
C ASP A 101 -7.03 4.58 -8.53
N ILE A 102 -8.00 3.87 -7.93
CA ILE A 102 -8.05 2.41 -7.90
C ILE A 102 -9.44 1.94 -8.33
N ASP A 103 -9.49 1.08 -9.36
CA ASP A 103 -10.75 0.47 -9.79
C ASP A 103 -11.46 -0.23 -8.64
N ALA A 104 -12.77 -0.02 -8.53
CA ALA A 104 -13.59 -0.61 -7.48
C ALA A 104 -13.47 -2.15 -7.42
N SER A 105 -13.35 -2.81 -8.58
CA SER A 105 -13.18 -4.27 -8.68
C SER A 105 -11.84 -4.79 -8.15
N SER A 106 -10.84 -3.90 -8.06
CA SER A 106 -9.50 -4.20 -7.54
C SER A 106 -9.36 -3.86 -6.05
N LEU A 107 -10.37 -3.21 -5.47
CA LEU A 107 -10.36 -2.73 -4.09
C LEU A 107 -11.30 -3.60 -3.23
N PRO A 108 -10.87 -4.09 -2.05
CA PRO A 108 -11.73 -4.89 -1.18
C PRO A 108 -13.00 -4.16 -0.71
N LYS A 109 -14.12 -4.87 -0.58
CA LYS A 109 -15.36 -4.30 -0.01
C LYS A 109 -15.18 -3.65 1.36
N SER A 110 -14.28 -4.18 2.19
CA SER A 110 -14.00 -3.65 3.53
C SER A 110 -13.43 -2.23 3.54
N VAL A 111 -12.88 -1.76 2.41
CA VAL A 111 -12.32 -0.41 2.23
C VAL A 111 -13.04 0.37 1.12
N GLY A 112 -14.27 -0.01 0.78
CA GLY A 112 -15.13 0.74 -0.12
C GLY A 112 -15.09 0.35 -1.61
N GLY A 113 -14.44 -0.75 -1.97
CA GLY A 113 -14.52 -1.31 -3.32
C GLY A 113 -15.60 -2.38 -3.49
N THR A 114 -15.47 -3.20 -4.52
CA THR A 114 -16.39 -4.29 -4.86
C THR A 114 -15.72 -5.66 -4.91
N CYS A 115 -14.39 -5.73 -4.72
CA CYS A 115 -13.65 -6.99 -4.75
C CYS A 115 -14.06 -7.92 -3.59
N GLU A 116 -14.37 -9.16 -3.95
CA GLU A 116 -14.50 -10.30 -3.04
C GLU A 116 -13.64 -11.45 -3.56
N CYS A 117 -12.65 -11.85 -2.78
CA CYS A 117 -11.83 -13.01 -3.12
C CYS A 117 -12.55 -14.31 -2.70
N PRO A 118 -12.54 -15.35 -3.56
CA PRO A 118 -13.10 -16.65 -3.20
C PRO A 118 -12.26 -17.32 -2.11
N GLY A 119 -12.92 -18.12 -1.25
CA GLY A 119 -12.30 -18.95 -0.22
C GLY A 119 -12.29 -18.38 1.21
N ASP A 120 -11.88 -19.21 2.16
CA ASP A 120 -11.89 -18.88 3.59
C ASP A 120 -10.91 -17.74 3.91
N GLY A 121 -11.45 -16.61 4.34
CA GLY A 121 -10.69 -15.42 4.73
C GLY A 121 -10.65 -14.30 3.68
N GLY A 122 -11.34 -14.45 2.55
CA GLY A 122 -11.62 -13.39 1.57
C GLY A 122 -10.38 -12.59 1.15
N CYS A 123 -10.56 -11.28 0.88
CA CYS A 123 -9.48 -10.40 0.45
C CYS A 123 -8.32 -10.26 1.45
N ARG A 124 -8.51 -10.66 2.72
CA ARG A 124 -7.46 -10.57 3.75
C ARG A 124 -6.44 -11.69 3.65
N LYS A 125 -6.87 -12.89 3.26
CA LYS A 125 -5.99 -14.06 3.07
C LYS A 125 -5.67 -14.33 1.61
N GLY A 126 -6.53 -13.89 0.69
CA GLY A 126 -6.31 -14.02 -0.73
C GLY A 126 -5.09 -13.21 -1.20
N GLU A 127 -4.44 -13.70 -2.25
CA GLU A 127 -3.39 -12.97 -2.97
C GLU A 127 -3.76 -12.79 -4.46
N PRO A 128 -4.94 -12.22 -4.77
CA PRO A 128 -5.35 -12.02 -6.16
C PRO A 128 -4.42 -11.04 -6.87
N GLY A 129 -4.16 -11.27 -8.15
CA GLY A 129 -3.42 -10.32 -8.97
C GLY A 129 -2.83 -10.94 -10.23
N PRO A 130 -2.18 -10.12 -11.08
CA PRO A 130 -1.64 -10.57 -12.37
C PRO A 130 -0.58 -11.68 -12.22
N TRP A 131 0.13 -11.73 -11.09
CA TRP A 131 1.13 -12.75 -10.77
C TRP A 131 0.54 -14.14 -10.48
N LYS A 132 -0.78 -14.34 -10.56
CA LYS A 132 -1.42 -15.66 -10.52
C LYS A 132 -1.94 -16.09 -11.90
N ASP A 133 -1.93 -15.20 -12.88
CA ASP A 133 -2.40 -15.47 -14.22
C ASP A 133 -1.23 -15.95 -15.11
N PRO A 134 -1.30 -17.16 -15.68
CA PRO A 134 -0.25 -17.69 -16.55
C PRO A 134 0.09 -16.78 -17.75
N ARG A 135 -0.86 -15.95 -18.20
CA ARG A 135 -0.66 -14.99 -19.30
C ARG A 135 0.36 -13.90 -18.96
N TYR A 136 0.48 -13.55 -17.67
CA TYR A 136 1.34 -12.46 -17.19
C TYR A 136 2.52 -12.94 -16.36
N MET A 137 2.59 -14.23 -16.05
CA MET A 137 3.75 -14.83 -15.39
C MET A 137 4.97 -14.79 -16.33
N ASN A 138 6.16 -14.67 -15.75
CA ASN A 138 7.39 -14.90 -16.50
C ASN A 138 7.63 -16.40 -16.56
N THR A 139 7.41 -17.03 -17.71
CA THR A 139 7.76 -18.44 -17.94
C THR A 139 9.27 -18.66 -18.08
N ALA A 140 10.07 -17.60 -18.04
CA ALA A 140 11.52 -17.65 -18.11
C ALA A 140 12.13 -17.53 -16.70
N SER A 141 12.12 -18.61 -15.93
CA SER A 141 13.00 -18.87 -14.77
C SER A 141 12.93 -20.36 -14.45
N ALA A 142 13.48 -21.18 -15.35
CA ALA A 142 14.06 -22.48 -15.03
C ALA A 142 15.58 -22.35 -15.20
#